data_AF-A0A3Q8X3P5-F1
#
_entry.id   AF-A0A3Q8X3P5-F1
#
_cell.length_a   1.000
_cell.length_b   1.000
_cell.length_c   1.000
_cell.angle_alpha   90.00
_cell.angle_beta   90.00
_cell.angle_gamma   90.00
#
_symmetry.space_group_name_H-M   'P 1'
#
loop_
_entity.id
_entity.type
_entity.pdbx_description
1 polymer ?
#
loop_
_entity_poly.entity_id
_entity_poly.type
_entity_poly.pdbx_seq_one_letter_code
_entity_poly.pdbx_strand_id
1 'polypeptide(L)' 'MWTAIISIITLIVGAVGGFFVGVYYLRKQLEKMQNDPEALKKMAKQMGYNLNNNQMQKAQQMMKNQQQQHPGKRRR' A
#
# COMPACT_ATOMS: atom_id res chain seq x y z
N MET A 1 -28.58 -37.03 7.86
CA MET A 1 -28.00 -36.22 8.96
C MET A 1 -26.48 -36.07 8.81
N TRP A 2 -25.70 -37.16 8.64
CA TRP A 2 -24.24 -37.14 8.42
C TRP A 2 -23.75 -36.29 7.21
N THR A 3 -24.47 -36.33 6.09
CA THR A 3 -24.16 -35.54 4.88
C THR A 3 -24.28 -34.03 5.09
N ALA A 4 -25.23 -33.59 5.92
CA ALA A 4 -25.41 -32.18 6.25
C ALA A 4 -24.23 -31.65 7.08
N ILE A 5 -23.73 -32.46 8.02
CA ILE A 5 -22.55 -32.13 8.85
C ILE A 5 -21.31 -31.96 7.97
N ILE A 6 -21.06 -32.90 7.04
CA ILE A 6 -19.94 -32.80 6.10
C ILE A 6 -20.05 -31.52 5.27
N SER A 7 -21.24 -31.23 4.73
CA SER A 7 -21.46 -30.04 3.90
C SER A 7 -21.15 -28.73 4.64
N ILE A 8 -21.56 -28.63 5.91
CA ILE A 8 -21.28 -27.46 6.74
C ILE A 8 -19.77 -27.30 6.99
N ILE A 9 -19.07 -28.40 7.31
CA ILE A 9 -17.62 -28.36 7.52
C ILE A 9 -16.90 -27.98 6.22
N THR A 10 -17.31 -28.50 5.07
CA THR A 10 -16.72 -28.15 3.77
C THR A 10 -16.90 -26.66 3.46
N LEU A 11 -18.06 -26.08 3.75
CA LEU A 11 -18.29 -24.64 3.57
C LEU A 11 -17.40 -23.80 4.48
N ILE A 12 -17.22 -24.21 5.74
CA ILE A 12 -16.34 -23.50 6.69
C ILE A 12 -14.88 -23.61 6.24
N VAL A 13 -14.41 -24.80 5.85
CA VAL A 13 -13.04 -25.00 5.37
C VAL A 13 -12.80 -24.23 4.06
N GLY A 14 -13.77 -24.20 3.15
CA GLY A 14 -13.70 -23.41 1.93
C GLY A 14 -13.69 -21.90 2.20
N ALA A 15 -14.53 -21.42 3.13
CA ALA A 15 -14.57 -20.02 3.51
C ALA A 15 -13.27 -19.58 4.21
N VAL A 16 -12.77 -20.37 5.17
CA VAL A 16 -11.53 -20.10 5.88
C VAL A 16 -10.34 -20.20 4.93
N GLY A 17 -10.24 -21.26 4.14
CA GLY A 17 -9.17 -21.44 3.15
C GLY A 17 -9.16 -20.32 2.10
N GLY A 18 -10.31 -19.99 1.55
CA GLY A 18 -10.47 -18.90 0.58
C GLY A 18 -10.16 -17.52 1.17
N PHE A 19 -10.57 -17.24 2.40
CA PHE A 19 -10.27 -15.99 3.09
C PHE A 19 -8.78 -15.83 3.38
N PHE A 20 -8.10 -16.89 3.85
CA PHE A 20 -6.66 -16.86 4.11
C PHE A 20 -5.85 -16.62 2.83
N VAL A 21 -6.19 -17.32 1.73
CA VAL A 21 -5.54 -17.12 0.44
C VAL A 21 -5.83 -15.72 -0.12
N GLY A 22 -7.07 -15.25 0.01
CA GLY A 22 -7.48 -13.90 -0.42
C GLY A 22 -6.70 -12.80 0.31
N VAL A 23 -6.62 -12.86 1.65
CA VAL A 23 -5.86 -11.89 2.46
C VAL A 23 -4.37 -11.96 2.12
N TYR A 24 -3.79 -13.15 1.96
CA TYR A 24 -2.39 -13.31 1.57
C TYR A 24 -2.11 -12.68 0.19
N TYR A 25 -3.01 -12.89 -0.78
CA TYR A 25 -2.90 -12.33 -2.12
C TYR A 25 -3.03 -10.80 -2.13
N LEU A 26 -4.01 -10.24 -1.39
CA LEU A 26 -4.16 -8.79 -1.24
C LEU A 26 -2.93 -8.18 -0.59
N ARG A 27 -2.43 -8.79 0.49
CA ARG A 27 -1.19 -8.35 1.15
C ARG A 27 -0.02 -8.34 0.16
N LYS A 28 0.14 -9.39 -0.65
CA LYS A 28 1.22 -9.48 -1.63
C LYS A 28 1.12 -8.44 -2.74
N GLN A 29 -0.10 -8.10 -3.17
CA GLN A 29 -0.35 -7.03 -4.12
C GLN A 29 -0.03 -5.65 -3.54
N LEU A 30 -0.44 -5.40 -2.29
CA LEU A 30 -0.14 -4.14 -1.60
C LEU A 30 1.36 -3.98 -1.33
N GLU A 31 2.05 -5.05 -0.94
CA GLU A 31 3.51 -5.04 -0.80
C GLU A 31 4.21 -4.74 -2.14
N LYS A 32 3.77 -5.36 -3.25
CA LYS A 32 4.30 -5.02 -4.59
C LYS A 32 4.04 -3.57 -4.97
N MET A 33 2.88 -3.03 -4.60
CA MET A 33 2.50 -1.65 -4.85
C MET A 33 3.28 -0.65 -3.99
N GLN A 34 3.67 -1.02 -2.76
CA GLN A 34 4.51 -0.21 -1.88
C GLN A 34 5.98 -0.17 -2.31
N ASN A 35 6.48 -1.25 -2.89
CA ASN A 35 7.85 -1.32 -3.41
C ASN A 35 8.05 -0.50 -4.70
N ASP A 36 6.98 0.06 -5.27
CA ASP A 36 7.02 0.87 -6.46
C ASP A 36 6.63 2.32 -6.13
N PRO A 37 7.59 3.13 -5.61
CA PRO A 37 7.33 4.52 -5.23
C PRO A 37 6.88 5.37 -6.42
N GLU A 38 7.11 4.94 -7.66
CA GLU A 38 6.57 5.59 -8.86
C GLU A 38 5.09 5.30 -9.08
N ALA A 39 4.63 4.08 -8.83
CA ALA A 39 3.22 3.71 -8.94
C ALA A 39 2.37 4.44 -7.88
N LEU A 40 2.89 4.56 -6.65
CA LEU A 40 2.26 5.35 -5.59
C LEU A 40 2.21 6.85 -5.92
N LYS A 41 3.30 7.41 -6.47
CA LYS A 41 3.32 8.82 -6.93
C LYS A 41 2.31 9.07 -8.05
N LYS A 42 2.16 8.12 -8.99
CA LYS A 42 1.18 8.21 -10.08
C LYS A 42 -0.26 8.06 -9.56
N MET A 43 -0.52 7.13 -8.64
CA MET A 43 -1.84 7.00 -7.99
C MET A 43 -2.19 8.22 -7.14
N ALA A 44 -1.28 8.75 -6.33
CA ALA A 44 -1.52 9.97 -5.56
C ALA A 44 -1.83 11.17 -6.46
N LYS A 45 -1.15 11.28 -7.61
CA LYS A 45 -1.39 12.31 -8.62
C LYS A 45 -2.72 12.12 -9.37
N GLN A 46 -3.15 10.87 -9.57
CA GLN A 46 -4.40 10.53 -10.28
C GLN A 46 -5.64 10.53 -9.38
N MET A 47 -5.52 10.25 -8.08
CA MET A 47 -6.63 10.19 -7.11
C MET A 47 -7.18 11.58 -6.70
N GLY A 48 -6.76 12.66 -7.36
CA GLY A 48 -7.38 13.98 -7.14
C GLY A 48 -6.53 14.97 -6.34
N TYR A 49 -5.24 14.70 -6.14
CA TYR A 49 -4.31 15.80 -5.94
C TYR A 49 -4.02 16.44 -7.30
N ASN A 50 -4.99 17.22 -7.79
CA ASN A 50 -4.75 18.27 -8.78
C ASN A 50 -3.87 19.32 -8.09
N LEU A 51 -2.61 18.96 -7.87
CA LEU A 51 -1.60 19.85 -7.33
C LEU A 51 -1.46 20.93 -8.38
N ASN A 52 -2.16 22.04 -8.17
CA ASN A 52 -1.88 23.32 -8.83
C ASN A 52 -0.37 23.40 -8.98
N ASN A 53 0.15 23.63 -10.19
CA ASN A 53 1.58 23.54 -10.50
C ASN A 53 2.44 24.31 -9.49
N ASN A 54 1.88 25.36 -8.88
CA ASN A 54 2.46 26.15 -7.79
C ASN A 54 2.66 25.36 -6.48
N GLN A 55 1.71 24.50 -6.09
CA GLN A 55 1.81 23.62 -4.93
C GLN A 55 2.82 22.49 -5.14
N MET A 56 2.91 21.94 -6.36
CA MET A 56 3.98 20.98 -6.69
C MET A 56 5.36 21.60 -6.57
N GLN A 57 5.56 22.82 -7.10
CA GLN A 57 6.85 23.51 -6.97
C GLN A 57 7.19 23.83 -5.51
N LYS A 58 6.22 24.30 -4.73
CA LYS A 58 6.42 24.57 -3.29
C LYS A 58 6.72 23.30 -2.50
N ALA A 59 6.04 22.19 -2.81
CA ALA A 59 6.34 20.88 -2.21
C ALA A 59 7.73 20.36 -2.61
N GLN A 60 8.15 20.54 -3.88
CA GLN A 60 9.49 20.18 -4.33
C GLN A 60 10.58 21.01 -3.64
N GLN A 61 10.35 22.30 -3.39
CA GLN A 61 11.27 23.16 -2.62
C GLN A 61 11.35 22.72 -1.16
N MET A 62 10.21 22.41 -0.53
CA MET A 62 10.18 21.91 0.85
C MET A 62 10.89 20.55 0.98
N MET A 63 10.71 19.63 0.02
CA MET A 63 11.42 18.34 -0.01
C MET A 63 12.93 18.49 -0.19
N LYS A 64 13.39 19.39 -1.07
CA LYS A 64 14.82 19.68 -1.26
C LYS A 64 15.46 20.25 0.01
N ASN A 65 14.73 21.12 0.72
CA ASN A 65 15.20 21.69 1.98
C ASN A 65 15.15 20.67 3.14
N GLN A 66 14.19 19.75 3.15
CA GLN A 66 14.09 18.68 4.15
C GLN A 66 15.15 17.58 3.92
N GLN A 67 15.49 17.28 2.66
CA GLN A 67 16.58 16.36 2.32
C GLN A 67 17.97 16.93 2.67
N GLN A 68 18.11 18.25 2.76
CA GLN A 68 19.29 18.91 3.32
C GLN A 68 19.29 18.97 4.86
N GLN A 69 18.16 18.70 5.52
CA GLN A 69 17.99 18.73 6.98
C GLN A 69 18.00 17.35 7.64
N HIS A 70 18.64 16.35 7.02
CA HIS A 70 19.24 15.26 7.79
C HIS A 70 20.70 15.64 8.09
N PRO A 71 20.99 16.36 9.20
CA PRO A 71 22.35 16.63 9.66
C PRO A 71 22.92 15.37 10.30
N GLY A 72 23.12 14.33 9.51
CA GLY A 72 23.75 13.08 9.92
C GLY A 72 25.24 13.04 9.61
N LYS A 73 25.99 14.16 9.69
CA LYS A 73 27.46 14.16 9.72
C LYS A 73 28.03 15.57 9.82
N ARG A 74 28.64 15.86 10.98
CA ARG A 74 29.72 16.84 11.26
C ARG A 74 29.43 17.64 12.53
N ARG A 75 29.50 16.96 13.67
CA ARG A 75 30.19 17.55 14.82
C ARG A 75 31.38 16.62 15.11
N ARG A 76 32.55 17.09 14.67
CA ARG A 76 33.82 16.79 15.31
C ARG A 76 33.74 17.23 16.77
#